data_AF-A0A423G6J9-F1
#
_entry.id   AF-A0A423G6J9-F1
#
_cell.length_a   1.000
_cell.length_b   1.000
_cell.length_c   1.000
_cell.angle_alpha   90.00
_cell.angle_beta   90.00
_cell.angle_gamma   90.00
#
_symmetry.space_group_name_H-M   'P 1'
#
loop_
_entity.id
_entity.type
_entity.pdbx_description
1 polymer ?
#
loop_
_entity_poly.entity_id
_entity_poly.type
_entity_poly.pdbx_seq_one_letter_code
_entity_poly.pdbx_strand_id
1 'polypeptide(L)'
;MHASCQQLLRAFSWMTSGGLEQPYIRKLSVQLSNLTVAPLQTLGDTLSTTVKATPCTIRSRIVSASLSRSVRDVIKRLLTQESMTMNQSVPLHPGSPYEAFADRGALVFPPPSGVETERFPGSVVQLPDGKIFAAFMAPGLQLELWRFTADGKPDQSYGNGGGLQMPDSGFFSVTDVAILAEGKVLVYGLGREQTTVRLMCVTSEGVLEPDFGDGGFAWAPVPIGMLTTARIALLPDGRVIGAGHGPYSSGASWLMRFTVDGEIDHSFGELGVVLLAPVGLRGPLVVLHSGHILATGVINGESALVAKYRLDGCLEPAFGSGGYVTFVPVDGRPAMLQALALQSDGKLVAVGGIGIEGAHTTDAVVLRLNSDGSFDNTFNGGQPLVAIELGIDSGDAKAVAIQTDGKIVVGGQTAGLEQGVLFRLERSGALDHSFGFPSFDGSPEYMGWTHTVDAGFFEQVSRLAFTSDGNLLVLGTTRLYVELPFERQYISKYLL
;
A
#
# COMPACT_ATOMS: atom_id res chain seq x y z
N MET A 1 -27.27 7.44 -16.14
CA MET A 1 -26.62 6.82 -17.33
C MET A 1 -26.05 7.87 -18.29
N HIS A 2 -25.14 8.74 -17.83
CA HIS A 2 -24.57 9.84 -18.65
C HIS A 2 -23.03 9.95 -18.56
N ALA A 3 -22.36 9.00 -17.89
CA ALA A 3 -20.90 8.97 -17.70
C ALA A 3 -20.17 8.04 -18.68
N SER A 4 -20.83 6.98 -19.14
CA SER A 4 -20.20 5.89 -19.91
C SER A 4 -19.78 6.29 -21.34
N CYS A 5 -20.44 7.27 -21.97
CA CYS A 5 -20.06 7.74 -23.31
C CYS A 5 -18.91 8.76 -23.32
N GLN A 6 -18.68 9.49 -22.21
CA GLN A 6 -17.54 10.43 -22.13
C GLN A 6 -16.22 9.70 -21.88
N GLN A 7 -16.24 8.54 -21.21
CA GLN A 7 -15.05 7.70 -21.00
C GLN A 7 -14.56 7.02 -22.29
N LEU A 8 -15.48 6.57 -23.17
CA LEU A 8 -15.14 5.96 -24.47
C LEU A 8 -14.42 6.94 -25.44
N LEU A 9 -14.78 8.22 -25.43
CA LEU A 9 -14.13 9.25 -26.26
C LEU A 9 -12.74 9.65 -25.74
N ARG A 10 -12.52 9.60 -24.41
CA ARG A 10 -11.21 9.86 -23.80
C ARG A 10 -10.22 8.71 -24.03
N ALA A 11 -10.70 7.46 -23.97
CA ALA A 11 -9.90 6.28 -24.29
C ALA A 11 -9.42 6.30 -25.75
N PHE A 12 -10.29 6.69 -26.70
CA PHE A 12 -9.92 6.78 -28.12
C PHE A 12 -8.94 7.91 -28.46
N SER A 13 -9.06 9.08 -27.82
CA SER A 13 -8.15 10.22 -28.04
C SER A 13 -6.73 9.97 -27.51
N TRP A 14 -6.60 9.15 -26.46
CA TRP A 14 -5.31 8.79 -25.86
C TRP A 14 -4.58 7.68 -26.66
N MET A 15 -5.34 6.70 -27.17
CA MET A 15 -4.81 5.60 -28.00
C MET A 15 -4.12 6.06 -29.30
N THR A 16 -4.38 7.27 -29.79
CA THR A 16 -3.81 7.78 -31.05
C THR A 16 -2.69 8.82 -30.89
N SER A 17 -2.34 9.23 -29.66
CA SER A 17 -1.41 10.35 -29.43
C SER A 17 -0.20 10.06 -28.53
N GLY A 18 -0.14 8.90 -27.86
CA GLY A 18 1.00 8.52 -27.01
C GLY A 18 1.86 7.43 -27.65
N GLY A 19 3.02 7.80 -28.21
CA GLY A 19 3.99 6.84 -28.74
C GLY A 19 4.73 6.12 -27.63
N LEU A 20 4.26 4.93 -27.24
CA LEU A 20 5.05 3.87 -26.59
C LEU A 20 4.43 2.52 -26.99
N GLU A 21 5.16 1.76 -27.81
CA GLU A 21 4.73 0.45 -28.33
C GLU A 21 4.71 -0.59 -27.20
N GLN A 22 3.50 -0.99 -26.78
CA GLN A 22 3.23 -2.12 -25.89
C GLN A 22 3.09 -3.44 -26.70
N PRO A 23 3.53 -4.60 -26.16
CA PRO A 23 3.38 -5.90 -26.83
C PRO A 23 1.92 -6.32 -27.10
N TYR A 24 0.95 -5.75 -26.37
CA TYR A 24 -0.49 -5.96 -26.60
C TYR A 24 -1.00 -5.27 -27.88
N ILE A 25 -0.41 -4.12 -28.25
CA ILE A 25 -0.69 -3.42 -29.52
C ILE A 25 -0.19 -4.24 -30.70
N ARG A 26 0.84 -5.08 -30.53
CA ARG A 26 1.32 -5.97 -31.59
C ARG A 26 0.33 -7.08 -31.93
N LYS A 27 -0.42 -7.62 -30.96
CA LYS A 27 -1.48 -8.63 -31.22
C LYS A 27 -2.73 -7.99 -31.86
N LEU A 28 -3.13 -6.82 -31.36
CA LEU A 28 -4.27 -6.05 -31.91
C LEU A 28 -3.95 -5.47 -33.30
N SER A 29 -2.73 -4.99 -33.52
CA SER A 29 -2.28 -4.54 -34.84
C SER A 29 -2.06 -5.70 -35.79
N VAL A 30 -1.63 -6.89 -35.36
CA VAL A 30 -1.57 -8.10 -36.21
C VAL A 30 -2.96 -8.60 -36.59
N GLN A 31 -3.96 -8.48 -35.71
CA GLN A 31 -5.35 -8.77 -36.05
C GLN A 31 -6.00 -7.69 -36.94
N LEU A 32 -5.65 -6.41 -36.76
CA LEU A 32 -6.18 -5.28 -37.55
C LEU A 32 -5.42 -5.02 -38.87
N SER A 33 -4.16 -5.40 -38.99
CA SER A 33 -3.33 -5.25 -40.22
C SER A 33 -3.70 -6.25 -41.31
N ASN A 34 -4.45 -7.29 -40.97
CA ASN A 34 -5.09 -8.17 -41.94
C ASN A 34 -6.33 -7.53 -42.61
N LEU A 35 -6.74 -6.33 -42.18
CA LEU A 35 -7.79 -5.54 -42.81
C LEU A 35 -7.14 -4.42 -43.64
N THR A 36 -6.83 -4.72 -44.90
CA THR A 36 -6.30 -3.72 -45.82
C THR A 36 -7.34 -2.63 -46.13
N VAL A 37 -6.90 -1.37 -45.97
CA VAL A 37 -7.37 -0.11 -46.63
C VAL A 37 -8.49 0.73 -45.96
N ALA A 38 -8.05 1.88 -45.40
CA ALA A 38 -8.63 3.24 -45.49
C ALA A 38 -9.98 3.71 -44.86
N PRO A 39 -10.49 3.21 -43.71
CA PRO A 39 -11.67 3.84 -43.06
C PRO A 39 -11.39 4.53 -41.72
N LEU A 40 -10.16 4.47 -41.18
CA LEU A 40 -9.88 4.95 -39.82
C LEU A 40 -9.93 6.48 -39.68
N GLN A 41 -9.58 7.24 -40.73
CA GLN A 41 -9.72 8.71 -40.72
C GLN A 41 -11.18 9.16 -40.75
N THR A 42 -12.04 8.49 -41.54
CA THR A 42 -13.46 8.86 -41.67
C THR A 42 -14.26 8.57 -40.39
N LEU A 43 -13.85 7.57 -39.61
CA LEU A 43 -14.47 7.27 -38.31
C LEU A 43 -14.16 8.36 -37.27
N GLY A 44 -12.93 8.88 -37.29
CA GLY A 44 -12.50 10.00 -36.44
C GLY A 44 -13.26 11.30 -36.73
N ASP A 45 -13.45 11.64 -38.00
CA ASP A 45 -14.14 12.86 -38.41
C ASP A 45 -15.66 12.83 -38.12
N THR A 46 -16.27 11.64 -38.18
CA THR A 46 -17.70 11.47 -37.88
C THR A 46 -17.99 11.59 -36.37
N LEU A 47 -17.02 11.20 -35.53
CA LEU A 47 -17.15 11.24 -34.06
C LEU A 47 -16.80 12.62 -33.48
N SER A 48 -15.91 13.40 -34.11
CA SER A 48 -15.50 14.72 -33.59
C SER A 48 -16.59 15.82 -33.72
N THR A 49 -17.53 15.66 -34.66
CA THR A 49 -18.53 16.71 -34.96
C THR A 49 -19.85 16.60 -34.19
N THR A 50 -20.01 15.63 -33.27
CA THR A 50 -21.30 15.38 -32.58
C THR A 50 -21.23 15.67 -31.08
N VAL A 51 -21.12 16.95 -30.68
CA VAL A 51 -21.06 17.34 -29.25
C VAL A 51 -22.44 17.46 -28.56
N LYS A 52 -23.58 17.32 -29.26
CA LYS A 52 -24.90 17.41 -28.61
C LYS A 52 -25.99 16.53 -29.25
N ALA A 53 -25.92 15.21 -29.09
CA ALA A 53 -27.03 14.32 -29.51
C ALA A 53 -27.27 13.16 -28.54
N THR A 54 -28.55 12.78 -28.38
CA THR A 54 -29.03 11.66 -27.54
C THR A 54 -28.82 10.28 -28.17
N PRO A 55 -28.83 9.17 -27.38
CA PRO A 55 -28.41 7.82 -27.81
C PRO A 55 -29.11 7.22 -29.04
N CYS A 56 -30.38 7.58 -29.29
CA CYS A 56 -31.12 7.12 -30.47
C CYS A 56 -30.52 7.63 -31.80
N THR A 57 -29.79 8.74 -31.79
CA THR A 57 -29.23 9.39 -32.98
C THR A 57 -27.90 8.76 -33.43
N ILE A 58 -27.16 8.13 -32.51
CA ILE A 58 -25.90 7.41 -32.80
C ILE A 58 -26.21 6.06 -33.46
N ARG A 59 -27.23 5.36 -32.96
CA ARG A 59 -27.66 4.05 -33.48
C ARG A 59 -28.18 4.12 -34.91
N SER A 60 -28.85 5.21 -35.30
CA SER A 60 -29.35 5.42 -36.67
C SER A 60 -28.24 5.83 -37.65
N ARG A 61 -27.20 6.54 -37.20
CA ARG A 61 -26.09 6.99 -38.06
C ARG A 61 -25.02 5.93 -38.34
N ILE A 62 -24.79 5.00 -37.42
CA ILE A 62 -23.95 3.81 -37.67
C ILE A 62 -24.59 2.89 -38.73
N VAL A 63 -25.93 2.87 -38.81
CA VAL A 63 -26.68 2.13 -39.83
C VAL A 63 -26.64 2.83 -41.19
N SER A 64 -26.46 4.16 -41.24
CA SER A 64 -26.37 4.94 -42.50
C SER A 64 -24.96 5.13 -43.05
N ALA A 65 -23.91 4.74 -42.33
CA ALA A 65 -22.54 4.73 -42.86
C ALA A 65 -22.35 3.54 -43.81
N SER A 66 -21.68 3.76 -44.94
CA SER A 66 -21.35 2.73 -45.94
C SER A 66 -20.23 1.80 -45.43
N LEU A 67 -20.47 1.15 -44.29
CA LEU A 67 -19.59 0.14 -43.70
C LEU A 67 -19.87 -1.22 -44.34
N SER A 68 -18.81 -1.95 -44.67
CA SER A 68 -18.90 -3.33 -45.16
C SER A 68 -19.59 -4.23 -44.12
N ARG A 69 -20.26 -5.30 -44.60
CA ARG A 69 -20.96 -6.27 -43.74
C ARG A 69 -20.05 -6.82 -42.64
N SER A 70 -18.79 -7.11 -42.99
CA SER A 70 -17.79 -7.66 -42.08
C SER A 70 -17.47 -6.73 -40.90
N VAL A 71 -17.34 -5.42 -41.13
CA VAL A 71 -17.10 -4.44 -40.06
C VAL A 71 -18.34 -4.30 -39.18
N ARG A 72 -19.53 -4.33 -39.79
CA ARG A 72 -20.80 -4.27 -39.05
C ARG A 72 -21.02 -5.48 -38.15
N ASP A 73 -20.58 -6.66 -38.59
CA ASP A 73 -20.67 -7.90 -37.82
C ASP A 73 -19.60 -7.98 -36.71
N VAL A 74 -18.40 -7.43 -36.93
CA VAL A 74 -17.39 -7.28 -35.87
C VAL A 74 -17.85 -6.30 -34.79
N ILE A 75 -18.39 -5.14 -35.17
CA ILE A 75 -18.95 -4.16 -34.23
C ILE A 75 -20.14 -4.76 -33.48
N LYS A 76 -21.03 -5.48 -34.16
CA LYS A 76 -22.13 -6.19 -33.51
C LYS A 76 -21.62 -7.24 -32.52
N ARG A 77 -20.59 -8.02 -32.87
CA ARG A 77 -19.98 -9.03 -31.99
C ARG A 77 -19.35 -8.39 -30.75
N LEU A 78 -18.59 -7.31 -30.92
CA LEU A 78 -17.99 -6.55 -29.82
C LEU A 78 -19.07 -5.95 -28.91
N LEU A 79 -20.10 -5.33 -29.48
CA LEU A 79 -21.23 -4.79 -28.71
C LEU A 79 -22.06 -5.89 -28.03
N THR A 80 -22.20 -7.07 -28.63
CA THR A 80 -22.88 -8.21 -27.96
C THR A 80 -22.02 -8.87 -26.88
N GLN A 81 -20.69 -8.93 -27.05
CA GLN A 81 -19.76 -9.43 -26.03
C GLN A 81 -19.66 -8.45 -24.84
N GLU A 82 -19.61 -7.14 -25.07
CA GLU A 82 -19.67 -6.13 -24.01
C GLU A 82 -21.06 -6.05 -23.34
N SER A 83 -22.15 -6.27 -24.08
CA SER A 83 -23.49 -6.30 -23.49
C SER A 83 -23.79 -7.56 -22.68
N MET A 84 -23.05 -8.65 -22.91
CA MET A 84 -23.17 -9.86 -22.08
C MET A 84 -22.32 -9.79 -20.82
N THR A 85 -21.28 -8.95 -20.76
CA THR A 85 -20.44 -8.78 -19.55
C THR A 85 -20.87 -7.62 -18.64
N MET A 86 -21.65 -6.64 -19.12
CA MET A 86 -22.09 -5.50 -18.27
C MET A 86 -23.45 -5.65 -17.59
N ASN A 87 -24.22 -6.71 -17.86
CA ASN A 87 -25.57 -6.86 -17.31
C ASN A 87 -25.76 -8.07 -16.40
N GLN A 88 -24.68 -8.76 -16.04
CA GLN A 88 -24.65 -9.68 -14.92
C GLN A 88 -23.75 -9.08 -13.86
N SER A 89 -24.28 -8.90 -12.65
CA SER A 89 -23.47 -8.67 -11.47
C SER A 89 -22.39 -9.75 -11.44
N VAL A 90 -21.14 -9.38 -11.69
CA VAL A 90 -20.02 -10.29 -11.44
C VAL A 90 -20.15 -10.72 -9.98
N PRO A 91 -20.21 -12.02 -9.67
CA PRO A 91 -20.33 -12.45 -8.28
C PRO A 91 -19.15 -11.87 -7.49
N LEU A 92 -19.44 -11.25 -6.35
CA LEU A 92 -18.40 -10.74 -5.47
C LEU A 92 -17.60 -11.93 -4.94
N HIS A 93 -16.30 -11.95 -5.22
CA HIS A 93 -15.35 -12.96 -4.75
C HIS A 93 -14.31 -12.33 -3.82
N PRO A 94 -13.63 -13.11 -2.95
CA PRO A 94 -12.49 -12.63 -2.19
C PRO A 94 -11.46 -11.88 -3.05
N GLY A 95 -11.06 -10.71 -2.58
CA GLY A 95 -10.21 -9.76 -3.31
C GLY A 95 -10.97 -8.75 -4.17
N SER A 96 -12.31 -8.81 -4.26
CA SER A 96 -13.10 -7.79 -4.98
C SER A 96 -13.19 -6.49 -4.18
N PRO A 97 -13.15 -5.30 -4.82
CA PRO A 97 -13.43 -4.03 -4.15
C PRO A 97 -14.79 -4.07 -3.45
N TYR A 98 -14.83 -3.55 -2.22
CA TYR A 98 -16.07 -3.42 -1.47
C TYR A 98 -16.80 -2.16 -1.94
N GLU A 99 -17.60 -2.27 -3.00
CA GLU A 99 -18.20 -1.11 -3.70
C GLU A 99 -19.01 -0.17 -2.81
N ALA A 100 -19.52 -0.65 -1.68
CA ALA A 100 -20.27 0.16 -0.71
C ALA A 100 -19.37 1.10 0.12
N PHE A 101 -18.04 0.95 0.06
CA PHE A 101 -17.09 1.84 0.73
C PHE A 101 -16.77 3.07 -0.12
N ALA A 102 -16.93 4.25 0.46
CA ALA A 102 -16.62 5.54 -0.17
C ALA A 102 -17.20 5.64 -1.61
N ASP A 103 -16.38 6.06 -2.58
CA ASP A 103 -16.78 6.06 -3.98
C ASP A 103 -16.34 4.75 -4.65
N ARG A 104 -17.29 3.81 -4.74
CA ARG A 104 -17.12 2.49 -5.37
C ARG A 104 -15.93 1.68 -4.86
N GLY A 105 -15.66 1.70 -3.56
CA GLY A 105 -14.61 0.91 -2.91
C GLY A 105 -13.32 1.64 -2.64
N ALA A 106 -13.21 2.93 -3.02
CA ALA A 106 -12.02 3.74 -2.76
C ALA A 106 -12.36 5.13 -2.20
N LEU A 107 -11.58 5.54 -1.21
CA LEU A 107 -11.49 6.91 -0.73
C LEU A 107 -10.24 7.54 -1.34
N VAL A 108 -10.42 8.66 -2.02
CA VAL A 108 -9.34 9.49 -2.55
C VAL A 108 -9.15 10.68 -1.63
N PHE A 109 -7.94 10.89 -1.10
CA PHE A 109 -7.65 12.11 -0.36
C PHE A 109 -7.52 13.28 -1.35
N PRO A 110 -8.24 14.40 -1.13
CA PRO A 110 -8.19 15.53 -2.05
C PRO A 110 -6.82 16.22 -1.98
N PRO A 111 -6.31 16.81 -3.08
CA PRO A 111 -5.48 17.99 -2.97
C PRO A 111 -6.40 19.18 -2.62
N PRO A 112 -6.24 19.86 -1.46
CA PRO A 112 -7.13 20.95 -1.08
C PRO A 112 -7.00 22.23 -1.92
N SER A 113 -5.97 22.39 -2.74
CA SER A 113 -5.60 23.71 -3.25
C SER A 113 -5.12 23.79 -4.70
N GLY A 114 -5.14 22.70 -5.48
CA GLY A 114 -4.67 22.75 -6.88
C GLY A 114 -3.20 23.14 -7.02
N VAL A 115 -2.40 23.02 -5.96
CA VAL A 115 -0.95 23.24 -5.98
C VAL A 115 -0.25 21.89 -5.96
N GLU A 116 0.61 21.72 -6.95
CA GLU A 116 1.45 20.56 -7.23
C GLU A 116 2.73 20.64 -6.39
N THR A 117 3.08 19.58 -5.66
CA THR A 117 4.45 19.05 -5.43
C THR A 117 4.49 17.94 -4.35
N GLU A 118 5.65 17.28 -4.33
CA GLU A 118 6.05 15.94 -3.89
C GLU A 118 5.69 15.41 -2.47
N ARG A 119 5.42 14.09 -2.45
CA ARG A 119 5.54 13.05 -1.41
C ARG A 119 5.32 13.42 0.07
N PHE A 120 4.28 12.88 0.71
CA PHE A 120 4.35 12.55 2.14
C PHE A 120 3.52 11.30 2.49
N PRO A 121 4.14 10.17 2.90
CA PRO A 121 3.40 8.98 3.28
C PRO A 121 2.50 9.30 4.47
N GLY A 122 1.19 9.09 4.30
CA GLY A 122 0.27 9.11 5.41
C GLY A 122 0.31 7.79 6.17
N SER A 123 -0.51 7.72 7.20
CA SER A 123 -0.82 6.46 7.86
C SER A 123 -2.33 6.33 7.98
N VAL A 124 -2.82 5.09 7.93
CA VAL A 124 -4.21 4.74 8.14
C VAL A 124 -4.30 3.61 9.16
N VAL A 125 -5.27 3.73 10.07
CA VAL A 125 -5.62 2.68 11.02
C VAL A 125 -7.14 2.60 11.15
N GLN A 126 -7.65 1.42 11.48
CA GLN A 126 -9.04 1.28 11.91
C GLN A 126 -9.14 1.40 13.43
N LEU A 127 -10.00 2.31 13.89
CA LEU A 127 -10.32 2.50 15.29
C LEU A 127 -11.17 1.34 15.84
N PRO A 128 -11.19 1.10 17.17
CA PRO A 128 -11.92 -0.01 17.79
C PRO A 128 -13.44 0.02 17.54
N ASP A 129 -14.01 1.20 17.29
CA ASP A 129 -15.41 1.40 16.94
C ASP A 129 -15.72 1.15 15.45
N GLY A 130 -14.73 0.73 14.68
CA GLY A 130 -14.83 0.44 13.24
C GLY A 130 -14.61 1.64 12.34
N LYS A 131 -14.48 2.86 12.87
CA LYS A 131 -14.13 4.06 12.10
C LYS A 131 -12.70 3.99 11.59
N ILE A 132 -12.36 4.79 10.60
CA ILE A 132 -11.03 4.83 9.98
C ILE A 132 -10.39 6.17 10.32
N PHE A 133 -9.17 6.14 10.83
CA PHE A 133 -8.37 7.33 11.07
C PHE A 133 -7.24 7.39 10.04
N ALA A 134 -7.01 8.58 9.49
CA ALA A 134 -5.90 8.84 8.59
C ALA A 134 -5.16 10.12 9.00
N ALA A 135 -3.83 10.09 8.91
CA ALA A 135 -2.99 11.27 9.07
C ALA A 135 -2.07 11.40 7.88
N PHE A 136 -1.95 12.61 7.32
CA PHE A 136 -1.09 12.90 6.18
C PHE A 136 -0.63 14.35 6.19
N MET A 137 0.43 14.65 5.44
CA MET A 137 0.86 16.02 5.22
C MET A 137 0.26 16.54 3.91
N ALA A 138 -0.42 17.67 3.99
CA ALA A 138 -0.86 18.47 2.86
C ALA A 138 0.24 19.45 2.39
N PRO A 139 0.11 20.06 1.20
CA PRO A 139 1.05 21.05 0.70
C PRO A 139 1.35 22.15 1.73
N GLY A 140 2.62 22.57 1.80
CA GLY A 140 3.07 23.55 2.79
C GLY A 140 3.42 22.96 4.16
N LEU A 141 3.58 21.64 4.28
CA LEU A 141 3.85 20.93 5.55
C LEU A 141 2.72 21.09 6.57
N GLN A 142 1.48 21.19 6.08
CA GLN A 142 0.30 21.23 6.92
C GLN A 142 -0.11 19.81 7.30
N LEU A 143 -0.18 19.49 8.59
CA LEU A 143 -0.68 18.19 9.04
C LEU A 143 -2.20 18.18 8.95
N GLU A 144 -2.76 17.15 8.33
CA GLU A 144 -4.19 16.89 8.31
C GLU A 144 -4.50 15.53 8.94
N LEU A 145 -5.46 15.54 9.86
CA LEU A 145 -6.01 14.35 10.49
C LEU A 145 -7.46 14.21 10.06
N TRP A 146 -7.84 13.02 9.62
CA TRP A 146 -9.20 12.74 9.17
C TRP A 146 -9.75 11.50 9.84
N ARG A 147 -11.02 11.56 10.20
CA ARG A 147 -11.78 10.39 10.62
C ARG A 147 -12.92 10.14 9.66
N PHE A 148 -13.07 8.88 9.28
CA PHE A 148 -14.13 8.40 8.41
C PHE A 148 -14.95 7.35 9.14
N THR A 149 -16.21 7.25 8.77
CA THR A 149 -17.07 6.12 9.11
C THR A 149 -16.54 4.82 8.48
N ALA A 150 -17.05 3.67 8.92
CA ALA A 150 -16.64 2.36 8.39
C ALA A 150 -16.95 2.19 6.88
N ASP A 151 -17.91 2.95 6.35
CA ASP A 151 -18.25 3.06 4.93
C ASP A 151 -17.48 4.17 4.20
N GLY A 152 -16.47 4.78 4.82
CA GLY A 152 -15.54 5.70 4.15
C GLY A 152 -16.08 7.12 3.93
N LYS A 153 -17.13 7.54 4.64
CA LYS A 153 -17.61 8.94 4.61
C LYS A 153 -16.93 9.75 5.72
N PRO A 154 -16.66 11.06 5.53
CA PRO A 154 -16.11 11.89 6.59
C PRO A 154 -17.01 11.90 7.84
N ASP A 155 -16.45 11.56 8.99
CA ASP A 155 -17.17 11.54 10.26
C ASP A 155 -17.36 12.96 10.80
N GLN A 156 -18.55 13.52 10.59
CA GLN A 156 -18.89 14.89 10.97
C GLN A 156 -18.72 15.21 12.46
N SER A 157 -18.62 14.19 13.33
CA SER A 157 -18.37 14.37 14.77
C SER A 157 -16.90 14.60 15.13
N TYR A 158 -15.98 14.44 14.18
CA TYR A 158 -14.54 14.58 14.40
C TYR A 158 -14.03 15.93 13.90
N GLY A 159 -13.33 16.67 14.76
CA GLY A 159 -12.74 17.97 14.39
C GLY A 159 -13.77 18.92 13.75
N ASN A 160 -13.42 19.51 12.62
CA ASN A 160 -14.28 20.41 11.84
C ASN A 160 -14.88 19.69 10.62
N GLY A 161 -15.89 18.84 10.85
CA GLY A 161 -16.63 18.17 9.77
C GLY A 161 -15.94 16.92 9.19
N GLY A 162 -15.17 16.22 10.02
CA GLY A 162 -14.44 14.99 9.64
C GLY A 162 -12.93 15.13 9.60
N GLY A 163 -12.42 16.35 9.66
CA GLY A 163 -10.99 16.63 9.58
C GLY A 163 -10.51 17.69 10.58
N LEU A 164 -9.24 17.61 10.94
CA LEU A 164 -8.50 18.59 11.73
C LEU A 164 -7.27 19.02 10.93
N GLN A 165 -7.16 20.32 10.71
CA GLN A 165 -6.05 20.93 10.00
C GLN A 165 -5.10 21.61 10.98
N MET A 166 -3.80 21.35 10.85
CA MET A 166 -2.77 21.82 11.77
C MET A 166 -1.58 22.42 11.01
N PRO A 167 -1.67 23.71 10.63
CA PRO A 167 -0.64 24.39 9.82
C PRO A 167 0.70 24.57 10.56
N ASP A 168 0.71 24.60 11.89
CA ASP A 168 1.91 24.79 12.71
C ASP A 168 2.24 23.57 13.59
N SER A 169 1.91 22.37 13.11
CA SER A 169 2.14 21.12 13.85
C SER A 169 3.62 20.85 14.16
N GLY A 170 4.53 21.48 13.42
CA GLY A 170 5.98 21.27 13.52
C GLY A 170 6.46 19.95 12.91
N PHE A 171 5.60 19.21 12.20
CA PHE A 171 5.99 18.02 11.46
C PHE A 171 6.59 18.39 10.09
N PHE A 172 7.63 17.66 9.69
CA PHE A 172 8.10 17.57 8.31
C PHE A 172 7.36 16.46 7.56
N SER A 173 7.20 15.30 8.20
CA SER A 173 6.47 14.17 7.65
C SER A 173 5.78 13.39 8.76
N VAL A 174 4.60 12.86 8.47
CA VAL A 174 4.02 11.75 9.22
C VAL A 174 4.59 10.46 8.65
N THR A 175 4.84 9.48 9.50
CA THR A 175 5.35 8.18 9.06
C THR A 175 4.47 7.04 9.53
N ASP A 176 3.79 7.21 10.66
CA ASP A 176 2.93 6.18 11.22
C ASP A 176 1.96 6.77 12.27
N VAL A 177 0.90 6.02 12.59
CA VAL A 177 -0.02 6.32 13.68
C VAL A 177 -0.32 5.06 14.48
N ALA A 178 -0.58 5.21 15.77
CA ALA A 178 -1.03 4.12 16.64
C ALA A 178 -2.25 4.53 17.44
N ILE A 179 -3.04 3.54 17.83
CA ILE A 179 -4.22 3.71 18.67
C ILE A 179 -3.78 3.43 20.10
N LEU A 180 -3.97 4.42 20.97
CA LEU A 180 -3.77 4.31 22.41
C LEU A 180 -5.07 3.86 23.10
N ALA A 181 -5.03 3.72 24.42
CA ALA A 181 -6.23 3.46 25.22
C ALA A 181 -7.32 4.52 24.96
N GLU A 182 -8.57 4.14 25.19
CA GLU A 182 -9.75 5.02 25.07
C GLU A 182 -9.96 5.62 23.66
N GLY A 183 -9.31 5.06 22.63
CA GLY A 183 -9.46 5.52 21.25
C GLY A 183 -8.69 6.80 20.93
N LYS A 184 -7.78 7.24 21.82
CA LYS A 184 -6.82 8.31 21.50
C LYS A 184 -5.86 7.82 20.40
N VAL A 185 -5.37 8.74 19.59
CA VAL A 185 -4.47 8.44 18.47
C VAL A 185 -3.16 9.17 18.65
N LEU A 186 -2.07 8.42 18.51
CA LEU A 186 -0.71 8.94 18.51
C LEU A 186 -0.21 9.02 17.08
N VAL A 187 0.17 10.22 16.66
CA VAL A 187 0.78 10.50 15.35
C VAL A 187 2.28 10.60 15.54
N TYR A 188 3.04 9.94 14.66
CA TYR A 188 4.49 9.84 14.76
C TYR A 188 5.16 10.19 13.45
N GLY A 189 6.26 10.94 13.53
CA GLY A 189 6.99 11.35 12.36
C GLY A 189 8.21 12.20 12.65
N LEU A 190 8.64 12.92 11.63
CA LEU A 190 9.78 13.82 11.69
C LEU A 190 9.35 15.23 12.07
N GLY A 191 10.14 15.89 12.91
CA GLY A 191 10.05 17.33 13.12
C GLY A 191 10.53 18.11 11.89
N ARG A 192 10.12 19.38 11.79
CA ARG A 192 10.36 20.28 10.64
C ARG A 192 11.83 20.39 10.21
N GLU A 193 12.74 20.41 11.19
CA GLU A 193 14.19 20.50 10.97
C GLU A 193 14.84 19.14 10.67
N GLN A 194 14.06 18.06 10.74
CA GLN A 194 14.51 16.67 10.54
C GLN A 194 15.60 16.21 11.52
N THR A 195 15.77 16.95 12.61
CA THR A 195 16.70 16.66 13.73
C THR A 195 16.00 16.04 14.92
N THR A 196 14.66 15.99 14.91
CA THR A 196 13.84 15.45 15.98
C THR A 196 12.81 14.46 15.44
N VAL A 197 12.55 13.45 16.25
CA VAL A 197 11.29 12.70 16.20
C VAL A 197 10.22 13.57 16.83
N ARG A 198 9.03 13.57 16.25
CA ARG A 198 7.89 14.31 16.77
C ARG A 198 6.69 13.38 16.95
N LEU A 199 6.02 13.55 18.07
CA LEU A 199 4.81 12.83 18.45
C LEU A 199 3.70 13.85 18.72
N MET A 200 2.49 13.46 18.39
CA MET A 200 1.29 14.23 18.71
C MET A 200 0.18 13.30 19.13
N CYS A 201 -0.40 13.56 20.30
CA CYS A 201 -1.53 12.80 20.81
C CYS A 201 -2.82 13.59 20.61
N VAL A 202 -3.81 12.96 19.99
CA VAL A 202 -5.15 13.52 19.81
C VAL A 202 -6.19 12.59 20.43
N THR A 203 -7.21 13.17 21.03
CA THR A 203 -8.33 12.44 21.61
C THR A 203 -9.20 11.83 20.50
N SER A 204 -10.12 10.97 20.90
CA SER A 204 -11.07 10.36 19.96
C SER A 204 -11.95 11.42 19.27
N GLU A 205 -12.11 12.61 19.84
CA GLU A 205 -12.95 13.70 19.36
C GLU A 205 -12.19 14.66 18.42
N GLY A 206 -10.88 14.47 18.29
CA GLY A 206 -10.02 15.33 17.44
C GLY A 206 -9.58 16.60 18.14
N VAL A 207 -9.35 16.52 19.44
CA VAL A 207 -8.72 17.58 20.25
C VAL A 207 -7.32 17.13 20.63
N LEU A 208 -6.37 18.05 20.75
CA LEU A 208 -5.04 17.72 21.30
C LEU A 208 -5.19 17.24 22.75
N GLU A 209 -4.46 16.20 23.12
CA GLU A 209 -4.42 15.68 24.49
C GLU A 209 -3.52 16.57 25.36
N PRO A 210 -4.05 17.47 26.20
CA PRO A 210 -3.24 18.48 26.89
C PRO A 210 -2.22 17.87 27.87
N ASP A 211 -2.50 16.68 28.40
CA ASP A 211 -1.63 16.00 29.37
C ASP A 211 -0.48 15.23 28.70
N PHE A 212 -0.44 15.17 27.37
CA PHE A 212 0.64 14.52 26.61
C PHE A 212 1.71 15.54 26.23
N GLY A 213 2.91 15.39 26.81
CA GLY A 213 4.06 16.25 26.57
C GLY A 213 3.76 17.72 26.81
N ASP A 214 4.19 18.57 25.88
CA ASP A 214 3.90 19.99 25.85
C ASP A 214 2.62 20.27 25.05
N GLY A 215 1.48 20.23 25.74
CA GLY A 215 0.17 20.61 25.18
C GLY A 215 -0.32 19.72 24.03
N GLY A 216 -0.02 18.42 24.09
CA GLY A 216 -0.38 17.42 23.08
C GLY A 216 0.75 17.04 22.14
N PHE A 217 1.93 17.64 22.29
CA PHE A 217 3.10 17.35 21.48
C PHE A 217 4.27 16.87 22.33
N ALA A 218 5.04 15.92 21.78
CA ALA A 218 6.32 15.55 22.34
C ALA A 218 7.37 15.42 21.24
N TRP A 219 8.64 15.52 21.61
CA TRP A 219 9.74 15.37 20.67
C TRP A 219 11.01 14.89 21.36
N ALA A 220 11.90 14.29 20.59
CA ALA A 220 13.21 13.90 21.03
C ALA A 220 14.23 14.03 19.89
N PRO A 221 15.49 14.41 20.18
CA PRO A 221 16.53 14.49 19.16
C PRO A 221 16.77 13.14 18.48
N VAL A 222 16.86 13.14 17.16
CA VAL A 222 17.26 11.93 16.41
C VAL A 222 18.72 11.62 16.77
N PRO A 223 19.04 10.38 17.19
CA PRO A 223 20.38 10.05 17.63
C PRO A 223 21.41 10.11 16.49
N ILE A 224 20.99 9.85 15.25
CA ILE A 224 21.87 9.80 14.07
C ILE A 224 21.14 10.19 12.76
N GLY A 225 21.44 11.40 12.26
CA GLY A 225 21.13 11.83 10.89
C GLY A 225 19.65 11.88 10.48
N MET A 226 19.41 12.19 9.21
CA MET A 226 18.06 12.37 8.65
C MET A 226 17.36 11.02 8.42
N LEU A 227 16.08 10.93 8.81
CA LEU A 227 15.23 9.75 8.72
C LEU A 227 14.64 9.53 7.33
N THR A 228 14.53 8.27 6.87
CA THR A 228 13.93 8.00 5.55
C THR A 228 12.72 7.04 5.52
N THR A 229 12.31 6.42 6.64
CA THR A 229 10.96 5.87 6.94
C THR A 229 10.95 5.37 8.39
N ALA A 230 9.81 5.47 9.10
CA ALA A 230 9.72 5.07 10.49
C ALA A 230 8.36 4.46 10.84
N ARG A 231 8.33 3.72 11.95
CA ARG A 231 7.16 3.02 12.50
C ARG A 231 7.12 3.19 14.00
N ILE A 232 5.92 3.09 14.56
CA ILE A 232 5.68 3.13 16.01
C ILE A 232 5.00 1.83 16.40
N ALA A 233 5.20 1.38 17.63
CA ALA A 233 4.14 0.64 18.28
C ALA A 233 4.00 0.90 19.77
N LEU A 234 2.84 0.44 20.25
CA LEU A 234 2.41 0.50 21.62
C LEU A 234 2.87 -0.75 22.39
N LEU A 235 3.42 -0.52 23.58
CA LEU A 235 3.74 -1.55 24.56
C LEU A 235 2.53 -1.78 25.49
N PRO A 236 2.42 -2.95 26.15
CA PRO A 236 1.27 -3.30 27.00
C PRO A 236 1.02 -2.38 28.18
N ASP A 237 2.08 -1.73 28.66
CA ASP A 237 2.03 -0.75 29.74
C ASP A 237 1.72 0.67 29.25
N GLY A 238 1.36 0.82 27.96
CA GLY A 238 1.02 2.09 27.33
C GLY A 238 2.22 2.89 26.83
N ARG A 239 3.46 2.48 27.13
CA ARG A 239 4.67 3.11 26.56
C ARG A 239 4.75 2.89 25.07
N VAL A 240 5.53 3.71 24.38
CA VAL A 240 5.60 3.71 22.92
C VAL A 240 7.04 3.51 22.47
N ILE A 241 7.24 2.69 21.45
CA ILE A 241 8.54 2.58 20.78
C ILE A 241 8.41 3.17 19.38
N GLY A 242 9.19 4.21 19.13
CA GLY A 242 9.44 4.76 17.81
C GLY A 242 10.69 4.15 17.20
N ALA A 243 10.67 3.97 15.89
CA ALA A 243 11.81 3.50 15.12
C ALA A 243 12.36 4.59 14.22
N GLY A 244 13.58 4.37 13.74
CA GLY A 244 14.12 5.16 12.66
C GLY A 244 15.40 4.57 12.10
N HIS A 245 15.89 5.17 11.03
CA HIS A 245 17.20 4.89 10.47
C HIS A 245 17.87 6.16 9.99
N GLY A 246 19.19 6.23 10.13
CA GLY A 246 19.97 7.31 9.55
C GLY A 246 20.09 7.21 8.02
N PRO A 247 20.89 8.08 7.39
CA PRO A 247 20.93 8.22 5.93
C PRO A 247 21.34 6.94 5.19
N TYR A 248 20.73 6.71 4.01
CA TYR A 248 20.85 5.51 3.16
C TYR A 248 22.25 4.96 2.93
N SER A 249 23.31 5.78 2.99
CA SER A 249 24.68 5.33 2.72
C SER A 249 25.46 4.90 3.98
N SER A 250 25.06 5.29 5.19
CA SER A 250 25.90 5.08 6.40
C SER A 250 25.17 5.06 7.76
N GLY A 251 23.86 5.33 7.80
CA GLY A 251 23.14 5.45 9.06
C GLY A 251 22.76 4.11 9.69
N ALA A 252 23.02 3.96 11.00
CA ALA A 252 22.44 2.86 11.76
C ALA A 252 20.92 3.06 11.95
N SER A 253 20.20 1.97 12.18
CA SER A 253 18.82 2.03 12.66
C SER A 253 18.78 2.21 14.17
N TRP A 254 17.70 2.75 14.68
CA TRP A 254 17.53 3.00 16.10
C TRP A 254 16.09 2.79 16.57
N LEU A 255 15.98 2.50 17.86
CA LEU A 255 14.74 2.50 18.63
C LEU A 255 14.79 3.63 19.64
N MET A 256 13.66 4.26 19.87
CA MET A 256 13.49 5.22 20.93
C MET A 256 12.22 4.87 21.71
N ARG A 257 12.30 4.85 23.03
CA ARG A 257 11.12 4.60 23.87
C ARG A 257 10.63 5.90 24.50
N PHE A 258 9.31 6.06 24.47
CA PHE A 258 8.59 7.15 25.10
C PHE A 258 7.66 6.59 26.19
N THR A 259 7.48 7.38 27.22
CA THR A 259 6.50 7.15 28.29
C THR A 259 5.08 7.34 27.77
N VAL A 260 4.09 6.95 28.58
CA VAL A 260 2.66 7.16 28.28
C VAL A 260 2.32 8.65 28.09
N ASP A 261 3.08 9.52 28.75
CA ASP A 261 2.87 10.98 28.74
C ASP A 261 3.71 11.67 27.66
N GLY A 262 4.40 10.91 26.80
CA GLY A 262 5.14 11.45 25.64
C GLY A 262 6.59 11.82 25.91
N GLU A 263 7.05 11.81 27.16
CA GLU A 263 8.47 12.04 27.50
C GLU A 263 9.36 10.87 27.09
N ILE A 264 10.64 11.12 26.80
CA ILE A 264 11.59 10.04 26.51
C ILE A 264 11.82 9.16 27.75
N ASP A 265 11.73 7.84 27.59
CA ASP A 265 11.95 6.88 28.68
C ASP A 265 13.45 6.55 28.80
N HIS A 266 14.15 7.31 29.63
CA HIS A 266 15.59 7.15 29.87
C HIS A 266 16.00 5.78 30.45
N SER A 267 15.07 4.92 30.88
CA SER A 267 15.38 3.56 31.32
C SER A 267 15.56 2.56 30.17
N PHE A 268 15.33 2.97 28.93
CA PHE A 268 15.50 2.13 27.74
C PHE A 268 16.86 2.35 27.09
N GLY A 269 17.63 1.28 26.88
CA GLY A 269 18.95 1.39 26.23
C GLY A 269 19.84 2.46 26.88
N GLU A 270 20.47 3.28 26.04
CA GLU A 270 21.26 4.44 26.45
C GLU A 270 20.41 5.71 26.35
N LEU A 271 19.99 6.24 27.50
CA LEU A 271 19.20 7.48 27.63
C LEU A 271 17.89 7.48 26.84
N GLY A 272 17.27 6.32 26.66
CA GLY A 272 16.00 6.17 25.92
C GLY A 272 16.17 5.70 24.49
N VAL A 273 17.40 5.42 24.06
CA VAL A 273 17.75 5.05 22.69
C VAL A 273 18.49 3.73 22.65
N VAL A 274 18.16 2.90 21.67
CA VAL A 274 18.93 1.72 21.29
C VAL A 274 19.37 1.88 19.85
N LEU A 275 20.67 1.85 19.58
CA LEU A 275 21.18 1.66 18.23
C LEU A 275 21.11 0.18 17.87
N LEU A 276 20.46 -0.14 16.76
CA LEU A 276 20.20 -1.52 16.38
C LEU A 276 21.48 -2.25 15.98
N ALA A 277 21.57 -3.51 16.42
CA ALA A 277 22.67 -4.42 16.14
C ALA A 277 22.17 -5.63 15.35
N PRO A 278 23.01 -6.23 14.48
CA PRO A 278 24.37 -5.83 14.15
C PRO A 278 24.44 -4.50 13.40
N VAL A 279 25.62 -3.85 13.48
CA VAL A 279 25.90 -2.59 12.77
C VAL A 279 25.61 -2.81 11.29
N GLY A 280 24.73 -1.97 10.72
CA GLY A 280 24.31 -2.08 9.32
C GLY A 280 22.88 -2.59 9.10
N LEU A 281 22.12 -2.90 10.17
CA LEU A 281 20.69 -3.16 10.08
C LEU A 281 19.93 -1.90 9.60
N ARG A 282 19.08 -2.07 8.58
CA ARG A 282 18.23 -1.04 7.99
C ARG A 282 16.83 -1.57 7.73
N GLY A 283 15.77 -0.93 8.19
CA GLY A 283 14.43 -1.29 7.73
C GLY A 283 13.30 -0.97 8.71
N PRO A 284 12.06 -1.30 8.31
CA PRO A 284 10.87 -1.02 9.09
C PRO A 284 10.83 -1.91 10.32
N LEU A 285 10.87 -1.25 11.47
CA LEU A 285 10.62 -1.87 12.75
C LEU A 285 9.14 -2.23 12.84
N VAL A 286 8.85 -3.49 13.11
CA VAL A 286 7.49 -3.91 13.41
C VAL A 286 7.49 -4.42 14.83
N VAL A 287 7.16 -3.55 15.76
CA VAL A 287 7.01 -3.92 17.16
C VAL A 287 5.66 -4.65 17.30
N LEU A 288 5.70 -5.97 17.37
CA LEU A 288 4.54 -6.82 17.63
C LEU A 288 4.58 -7.28 19.08
N HIS A 289 3.48 -7.05 19.79
CA HIS A 289 3.33 -7.44 21.17
C HIS A 289 3.17 -8.96 21.32
N SER A 290 4.24 -9.60 21.80
CA SER A 290 4.21 -10.84 22.59
C SER A 290 5.24 -10.81 23.75
N GLY A 291 5.64 -9.59 24.16
CA GLY A 291 6.71 -9.36 25.15
C GLY A 291 8.07 -8.97 24.57
N HIS A 292 8.15 -8.75 23.24
CA HIS A 292 9.38 -8.43 22.52
C HIS A 292 9.17 -7.31 21.50
N ILE A 293 10.27 -6.81 20.96
CA ILE A 293 10.34 -5.87 19.84
C ILE A 293 10.92 -6.63 18.65
N LEU A 294 10.29 -6.53 17.48
CA LEU A 294 10.80 -7.18 16.26
C LEU A 294 11.20 -6.10 15.25
N ALA A 295 12.32 -6.33 14.58
CA ALA A 295 12.83 -5.47 13.52
C ALA A 295 13.02 -6.27 12.25
N THR A 296 12.65 -5.68 11.11
CA THR A 296 12.95 -6.25 9.79
C THR A 296 13.83 -5.31 9.00
N GLY A 297 14.54 -5.86 8.03
CA GLY A 297 15.41 -5.04 7.23
C GLY A 297 16.39 -5.77 6.33
N VAL A 298 17.47 -5.06 6.03
CA VAL A 298 18.68 -5.55 5.39
C VAL A 298 19.89 -5.29 6.30
N ILE A 299 20.87 -6.19 6.27
CA ILE A 299 22.17 -6.06 6.92
C ILE A 299 23.26 -6.08 5.83
N ASN A 300 24.28 -5.23 6.01
CA ASN A 300 25.43 -5.07 5.09
C ASN A 300 25.05 -4.70 3.64
N GLY A 301 23.80 -4.30 3.40
CA GLY A 301 23.27 -4.01 2.07
C GLY A 301 22.92 -5.23 1.22
N GLU A 302 23.05 -6.44 1.76
CA GLU A 302 22.93 -7.68 0.97
C GLU A 302 21.96 -8.69 1.56
N SER A 303 21.90 -8.86 2.89
CA SER A 303 21.10 -9.93 3.49
C SER A 303 19.84 -9.39 4.13
N ALA A 304 18.70 -10.01 3.85
CA ALA A 304 17.47 -9.78 4.59
C ALA A 304 17.67 -10.18 6.06
N LEU A 305 17.02 -9.46 6.98
CA LEU A 305 17.17 -9.71 8.41
C LEU A 305 15.84 -9.57 9.15
N VAL A 306 15.65 -10.46 10.13
CA VAL A 306 14.68 -10.30 11.23
C VAL A 306 15.46 -10.33 12.55
N ALA A 307 15.33 -9.30 13.38
CA ALA A 307 15.91 -9.26 14.72
C ALA A 307 14.82 -9.19 15.78
N LYS A 308 15.11 -9.77 16.95
CA LYS A 308 14.24 -9.76 18.11
C LYS A 308 14.97 -9.13 19.28
N TYR A 309 14.35 -8.15 19.91
CA TYR A 309 14.85 -7.44 21.08
C TYR A 309 13.89 -7.66 22.24
N ARG A 310 14.45 -7.69 23.44
CA ARG A 310 13.68 -7.61 24.68
C ARG A 310 13.20 -6.19 24.91
N LEU A 311 12.24 -6.02 25.82
CA LEU A 311 11.73 -4.69 26.18
C LEU A 311 12.77 -3.81 26.88
N ASP A 312 13.91 -4.35 27.35
CA ASP A 312 15.03 -3.53 27.85
C ASP A 312 15.89 -2.91 26.72
N GLY A 313 15.65 -3.32 25.47
CA GLY A 313 16.38 -2.86 24.29
C GLY A 313 17.54 -3.75 23.86
N CYS A 314 17.87 -4.80 24.62
CA CYS A 314 18.89 -5.75 24.24
C CYS A 314 18.34 -6.79 23.24
N LEU A 315 19.21 -7.33 22.38
CA LEU A 315 18.88 -8.49 21.54
C LEU A 315 18.45 -9.68 22.41
N GLU A 316 17.46 -10.45 21.93
CA GLU A 316 16.97 -11.69 22.52
C GLU A 316 17.87 -12.87 22.10
N PRO A 317 18.86 -13.31 22.90
CA PRO A 317 19.90 -14.22 22.42
C PRO A 317 19.37 -15.59 21.99
N ALA A 318 18.19 -15.99 22.47
CA ALA A 318 17.53 -17.23 22.11
C ALA A 318 16.86 -17.21 20.72
N PHE A 319 16.80 -16.05 20.07
CA PHE A 319 16.21 -15.91 18.74
C PHE A 319 17.27 -16.04 17.64
N GLY A 320 17.11 -17.05 16.78
CA GLY A 320 18.03 -17.30 15.67
C GLY A 320 19.48 -17.45 16.14
N SER A 321 20.39 -16.70 15.53
CA SER A 321 21.82 -16.67 15.88
C SER A 321 22.13 -15.37 16.64
N GLY A 322 22.05 -15.41 17.97
CA GLY A 322 22.41 -14.28 18.82
C GLY A 322 21.42 -13.11 18.78
N GLY A 323 20.16 -13.38 18.46
CA GLY A 323 19.08 -12.39 18.46
C GLY A 323 18.56 -11.98 17.09
N TYR A 324 19.07 -12.56 16.02
CA TYR A 324 18.58 -12.29 14.68
C TYR A 324 18.73 -13.49 13.73
N VAL A 325 18.00 -13.41 12.63
CA VAL A 325 17.99 -14.36 11.53
C VAL A 325 18.33 -13.58 10.27
N THR A 326 19.25 -14.09 9.47
CA THR A 326 19.56 -13.54 8.15
C THR A 326 19.17 -14.52 7.05
N PHE A 327 18.86 -13.95 5.88
CA PHE A 327 18.58 -14.70 4.67
C PHE A 327 19.26 -14.03 3.47
N VAL A 328 19.90 -14.85 2.64
CA VAL A 328 20.37 -14.47 1.30
C VAL A 328 19.82 -15.49 0.32
N PRO A 329 19.19 -15.04 -0.77
CA PRO A 329 18.75 -15.89 -1.88
C PRO A 329 19.87 -16.74 -2.45
N VAL A 330 19.54 -17.94 -2.95
CA VAL A 330 20.52 -18.88 -3.52
C VAL A 330 21.23 -18.31 -4.74
N ASP A 331 20.57 -17.41 -5.48
CA ASP A 331 21.12 -16.74 -6.65
C ASP A 331 22.08 -15.57 -6.29
N GLY A 332 22.25 -15.26 -5.00
CA GLY A 332 23.15 -14.23 -4.50
C GLY A 332 22.68 -12.79 -4.67
N ARG A 333 21.43 -12.56 -5.13
CA ARG A 333 20.88 -11.20 -5.19
C ARG A 333 20.67 -10.64 -3.78
N PRO A 334 20.86 -9.32 -3.57
CA PRO A 334 20.52 -8.68 -2.31
C PRO A 334 19.06 -8.93 -1.92
N ALA A 335 18.78 -9.06 -0.63
CA ALA A 335 17.42 -9.16 -0.12
C ALA A 335 17.17 -8.16 1.01
N MET A 336 15.94 -7.66 1.07
CA MET A 336 15.49 -6.72 2.10
C MET A 336 14.06 -7.04 2.50
N LEU A 337 13.81 -7.12 3.82
CA LEU A 337 12.46 -7.24 4.36
C LEU A 337 11.88 -5.86 4.68
N GLN A 338 10.61 -5.66 4.34
CA GLN A 338 9.89 -4.40 4.45
C GLN A 338 8.64 -4.47 5.33
N ALA A 339 8.15 -5.65 5.67
CA ALA A 339 7.07 -5.77 6.63
C ALA A 339 7.12 -7.12 7.36
N LEU A 340 6.48 -7.14 8.52
CA LEU A 340 6.36 -8.28 9.41
C LEU A 340 4.95 -8.33 9.96
N ALA A 341 4.43 -9.52 10.22
CA ALA A 341 3.21 -9.71 10.98
C ALA A 341 3.35 -10.94 11.90
N LEU A 342 2.70 -10.87 13.08
CA LEU A 342 2.69 -11.92 14.09
C LEU A 342 1.40 -12.73 13.94
N GLN A 343 1.55 -14.05 13.80
CA GLN A 343 0.43 -14.98 13.86
C GLN A 343 0.00 -15.23 15.32
N SER A 344 -1.26 -15.60 15.52
CA SER A 344 -1.82 -15.94 16.84
C SER A 344 -1.13 -17.14 17.52
N ASP A 345 -0.45 -17.99 16.75
CA ASP A 345 0.35 -19.11 17.23
C ASP A 345 1.80 -18.73 17.58
N GLY A 346 2.15 -17.44 17.51
CA GLY A 346 3.48 -16.93 17.85
C GLY A 346 4.48 -16.95 16.69
N LYS A 347 4.10 -17.46 15.51
CA LYS A 347 4.95 -17.45 14.31
C LYS A 347 5.00 -16.07 13.66
N LEU A 348 6.09 -15.80 12.96
CA LEU A 348 6.35 -14.52 12.31
C LEU A 348 6.32 -14.69 10.78
N VAL A 349 5.57 -13.85 10.09
CA VAL A 349 5.58 -13.77 8.62
C VAL A 349 6.25 -12.47 8.22
N ALA A 350 7.36 -12.55 7.48
CA ALA A 350 8.07 -11.40 6.96
C ALA A 350 7.99 -11.35 5.44
N VAL A 351 7.88 -10.15 4.87
CA VAL A 351 7.82 -9.92 3.43
C VAL A 351 8.81 -8.85 2.99
N GLY A 352 9.23 -8.91 1.73
CA GLY A 352 10.22 -8.00 1.19
C GLY A 352 10.47 -8.18 -0.30
N GLY A 353 11.65 -7.75 -0.74
CA GLY A 353 12.12 -7.89 -2.11
C GLY A 353 13.50 -8.56 -2.18
N ILE A 354 13.72 -9.28 -3.28
CA ILE A 354 15.02 -9.79 -3.72
C ILE A 354 15.43 -9.00 -4.96
N GLY A 355 16.61 -8.39 -4.96
CA GLY A 355 17.12 -7.54 -6.01
C GLY A 355 17.52 -6.16 -5.49
N ILE A 356 17.85 -5.26 -6.41
CA ILE A 356 18.23 -3.88 -6.09
C ILE A 356 17.00 -3.00 -6.31
N GLU A 357 16.65 -2.18 -5.32
CA GLU A 357 15.57 -1.20 -5.44
C GLU A 357 15.82 -0.26 -6.64
N GLY A 358 14.83 -0.14 -7.52
CA GLY A 358 14.94 0.63 -8.77
C GLY A 358 15.51 -0.14 -9.97
N ALA A 359 15.95 -1.39 -9.79
CA ALA A 359 16.12 -2.32 -10.91
C ALA A 359 14.75 -2.88 -11.32
N HIS A 360 14.50 -3.03 -12.62
CA HIS A 360 13.25 -3.63 -13.15
C HIS A 360 13.08 -5.13 -12.82
N THR A 361 13.83 -5.67 -11.86
CA THR A 361 14.01 -7.11 -11.61
C THR A 361 14.01 -7.46 -10.11
N THR A 362 13.22 -6.74 -9.31
CA THR A 362 12.96 -7.20 -7.93
C THR A 362 11.90 -8.30 -7.94
N ASP A 363 12.01 -9.25 -7.02
CA ASP A 363 10.99 -10.29 -6.81
C ASP A 363 10.49 -10.23 -5.36
N ALA A 364 9.17 -10.33 -5.15
CA ALA A 364 8.62 -10.41 -3.81
C ALA A 364 9.09 -11.70 -3.13
N VAL A 365 9.50 -11.56 -1.86
CA VAL A 365 9.83 -12.71 -1.01
C VAL A 365 8.95 -12.73 0.23
N VAL A 366 8.53 -13.94 0.62
CA VAL A 366 7.78 -14.20 1.85
C VAL A 366 8.50 -15.31 2.62
N LEU A 367 8.75 -15.10 3.90
CA LEU A 367 9.29 -16.13 4.78
C LEU A 367 8.49 -16.23 6.07
N ARG A 368 8.46 -17.44 6.63
CA ARG A 368 7.84 -17.69 7.94
C ARG A 368 8.83 -18.29 8.92
N LEU A 369 8.89 -17.69 10.10
CA LEU A 369 9.74 -18.11 11.20
C LEU A 369 8.88 -18.56 12.38
N ASN A 370 9.39 -19.51 13.14
CA ASN A 370 8.89 -19.83 14.48
C ASN A 370 9.25 -18.71 15.46
N SER A 371 8.68 -18.75 16.67
CA SER A 371 8.89 -17.75 17.72
C SER A 371 10.36 -17.65 18.20
N ASP A 372 11.15 -18.70 17.96
CA ASP A 372 12.59 -18.81 18.24
C ASP A 372 13.47 -18.39 17.05
N GLY A 373 12.88 -18.00 15.92
CA GLY A 373 13.61 -17.57 14.73
C GLY A 373 14.02 -18.70 13.79
N SER A 374 13.77 -19.97 14.13
CA SER A 374 13.95 -21.05 13.16
C SER A 374 12.94 -20.94 12.01
N PHE A 375 13.33 -21.33 10.78
CA PHE A 375 12.39 -21.38 9.66
C PHE A 375 11.28 -22.40 9.92
N ASP A 376 10.04 -22.03 9.59
CA ASP A 376 8.90 -22.93 9.78
C ASP A 376 8.78 -23.93 8.62
N ASN A 377 9.15 -25.19 8.88
CA ASN A 377 9.09 -26.28 7.89
C ASN A 377 7.67 -26.57 7.36
N THR A 378 6.61 -26.07 8.01
CA THR A 378 5.23 -26.19 7.52
C THR A 378 4.85 -25.11 6.48
N PHE A 379 5.73 -24.14 6.26
CA PHE A 379 5.58 -23.08 5.25
C PHE A 379 6.60 -23.30 4.14
N ASN A 380 6.16 -23.60 2.92
CA ASN A 380 7.06 -23.80 1.77
C ASN A 380 8.27 -24.71 2.08
N GLY A 381 8.08 -25.76 2.88
CA GLY A 381 9.17 -26.66 3.31
C GLY A 381 10.29 -26.01 4.12
N GLY A 382 10.03 -24.86 4.77
CA GLY A 382 11.01 -24.08 5.52
C GLY A 382 11.87 -23.17 4.66
N GLN A 383 11.60 -23.08 3.35
CA GLN A 383 12.31 -22.18 2.45
C GLN A 383 11.54 -20.86 2.28
N PRO A 384 12.25 -19.73 2.15
CA PRO A 384 11.63 -18.49 1.67
C PRO A 384 10.95 -18.73 0.31
N LEU A 385 9.75 -18.18 0.17
CA LEU A 385 8.94 -18.26 -1.03
C LEU A 385 9.21 -17.03 -1.89
N VAL A 386 9.62 -17.23 -3.14
CA VAL A 386 9.74 -16.14 -4.11
C VAL A 386 8.49 -16.13 -4.98
N ALA A 387 7.77 -15.01 -5.02
CA ALA A 387 6.43 -14.97 -5.61
C ALA A 387 6.40 -15.28 -7.12
N ILE A 388 7.48 -14.97 -7.85
CA ILE A 388 7.60 -15.34 -9.28
C ILE A 388 7.58 -16.86 -9.49
N GLU A 389 7.99 -17.66 -8.50
CA GLU A 389 7.92 -19.12 -8.54
C GLU A 389 6.47 -19.63 -8.48
N LEU A 390 5.53 -18.77 -8.08
CA LEU A 390 4.09 -19.02 -8.11
C LEU A 390 3.40 -18.44 -9.36
N GLY A 391 4.17 -17.93 -10.33
CA GLY A 391 3.63 -17.26 -11.52
C GLY A 391 3.04 -15.87 -11.23
N ILE A 392 3.42 -15.25 -10.11
CA ILE A 392 2.99 -13.89 -9.78
C ILE A 392 4.07 -12.91 -10.25
N ASP A 393 3.72 -12.05 -11.20
CA ASP A 393 4.55 -10.89 -11.56
C ASP A 393 4.48 -9.84 -10.43
N SER A 394 5.27 -10.06 -9.38
CA SER A 394 5.39 -9.15 -8.24
C SER A 394 6.85 -8.79 -8.00
N GLY A 395 7.11 -7.48 -7.98
CA GLY A 395 8.33 -6.87 -7.46
C GLY A 395 8.30 -6.77 -5.94
N ASP A 396 8.71 -5.65 -5.38
CA ASP A 396 8.86 -5.51 -3.92
C ASP A 396 7.54 -5.69 -3.15
N ALA A 397 7.51 -6.64 -2.20
CA ALA A 397 6.45 -6.73 -1.20
C ALA A 397 6.73 -5.75 -0.05
N LYS A 398 5.74 -4.91 0.27
CA LYS A 398 5.87 -3.79 1.21
C LYS A 398 4.91 -3.87 2.38
N ALA A 399 3.88 -4.72 2.30
CA ALA A 399 2.89 -4.88 3.34
C ALA A 399 2.46 -6.35 3.47
N VAL A 400 2.14 -6.77 4.69
CA VAL A 400 1.61 -8.10 4.98
C VAL A 400 0.56 -8.02 6.09
N ALA A 401 -0.50 -8.80 5.96
CA ALA A 401 -1.53 -8.95 6.97
C ALA A 401 -1.96 -10.43 7.08
N ILE A 402 -2.22 -10.91 8.30
CA ILE A 402 -2.60 -12.30 8.57
C ILE A 402 -4.06 -12.39 9.01
N GLN A 403 -4.87 -13.11 8.24
CA GLN A 403 -6.28 -13.37 8.57
C GLN A 403 -6.42 -14.26 9.81
N THR A 404 -7.59 -14.23 10.45
CA THR A 404 -7.88 -15.03 11.65
C THR A 404 -7.86 -16.55 11.39
N ASP A 405 -8.08 -16.97 10.15
CA ASP A 405 -7.95 -18.37 9.70
C ASP A 405 -6.50 -18.78 9.39
N GLY A 406 -5.55 -17.84 9.47
CA GLY A 406 -4.12 -18.04 9.24
C GLY A 406 -3.67 -17.88 7.79
N LYS A 407 -4.55 -17.47 6.86
CA LYS A 407 -4.17 -17.04 5.51
C LYS A 407 -3.40 -15.72 5.56
N ILE A 408 -2.55 -15.50 4.56
CA ILE A 408 -1.59 -14.40 4.54
C ILE A 408 -1.87 -13.54 3.31
N VAL A 409 -2.21 -12.28 3.49
CA VAL A 409 -2.35 -11.32 2.40
C VAL A 409 -1.07 -10.50 2.30
N VAL A 410 -0.51 -10.42 1.09
CA VAL A 410 0.72 -9.69 0.79
C VAL A 410 0.40 -8.58 -0.21
N GLY A 411 0.95 -7.40 0.03
CA GLY A 411 0.80 -6.23 -0.81
C GLY A 411 2.14 -5.64 -1.21
N GLY A 412 2.26 -5.19 -2.46
CA GLY A 412 3.48 -4.61 -2.99
C GLY A 412 3.24 -3.93 -4.32
N GLN A 413 4.19 -4.08 -5.24
CA GLN A 413 4.09 -3.64 -6.64
C GLN A 413 4.61 -4.72 -7.60
N THR A 414 4.24 -4.68 -8.89
CA THR A 414 4.74 -5.58 -9.93
C THR A 414 6.16 -5.25 -10.38
N ALA A 415 6.87 -6.21 -10.97
CA ALA A 415 8.21 -5.99 -11.50
C ALA A 415 8.11 -5.18 -12.81
N GLY A 416 8.71 -3.99 -12.86
CA GLY A 416 8.87 -3.20 -14.08
C GLY A 416 7.68 -2.33 -14.53
N LEU A 417 6.43 -2.68 -14.20
CA LEU A 417 5.26 -1.83 -14.47
C LEU A 417 4.85 -0.93 -13.30
N GLU A 418 5.48 -1.12 -12.12
CA GLU A 418 5.17 -0.40 -10.87
C GLU A 418 3.65 -0.37 -10.62
N GLN A 419 2.97 -1.52 -10.72
CA GLN A 419 1.54 -1.62 -10.43
C GLN A 419 1.34 -2.29 -9.07
N GLY A 420 0.54 -1.69 -8.19
CA GLY A 420 0.24 -2.20 -6.87
C GLY A 420 -0.49 -3.53 -6.95
N VAL A 421 0.07 -4.56 -6.31
CA VAL A 421 -0.40 -5.95 -6.37
C VAL A 421 -0.76 -6.47 -4.99
N LEU A 422 -1.88 -7.21 -4.92
CA LEU A 422 -2.30 -8.00 -3.76
C LEU A 422 -2.39 -9.47 -4.14
N PHE A 423 -1.76 -10.33 -3.37
CA PHE A 423 -1.96 -11.78 -3.47
C PHE A 423 -2.16 -12.39 -2.09
N ARG A 424 -2.80 -13.55 -2.05
CA ARG A 424 -3.07 -14.27 -0.82
C ARG A 424 -2.46 -15.65 -0.85
N LEU A 425 -1.85 -16.04 0.25
CA LEU A 425 -1.29 -17.35 0.47
C LEU A 425 -2.11 -18.10 1.52
N GLU A 426 -2.23 -19.40 1.32
CA GLU A 426 -2.67 -20.33 2.33
C GLU A 426 -1.67 -20.39 3.49
N ARG A 427 -2.10 -20.94 4.63
CA ARG A 427 -1.21 -21.12 5.80
C ARG A 427 0.03 -21.96 5.48
N SER A 428 0.02 -22.79 4.43
CA SER A 428 1.20 -23.56 4.00
C SER A 428 2.18 -22.77 3.13
N GLY A 429 1.81 -21.56 2.68
CA GLY A 429 2.56 -20.80 1.68
C GLY A 429 2.15 -21.11 0.23
N ALA A 430 1.22 -22.03 0.00
CA ALA A 430 0.62 -22.22 -1.32
C ALA A 430 -0.22 -21.01 -1.73
N LEU A 431 -0.28 -20.70 -3.04
CA LEU A 431 -1.13 -19.64 -3.56
C LEU A 431 -2.61 -19.95 -3.30
N ASP A 432 -3.34 -19.00 -2.74
CA ASP A 432 -4.79 -19.11 -2.58
C ASP A 432 -5.50 -18.66 -3.86
N HIS A 433 -5.85 -19.63 -4.70
CA HIS A 433 -6.58 -19.41 -5.96
C HIS A 433 -8.03 -18.93 -5.79
N SER A 434 -8.56 -18.83 -4.56
CA SER A 434 -9.87 -18.21 -4.31
C SER A 434 -9.80 -16.69 -4.16
N PHE A 435 -8.60 -16.12 -4.05
CA PHE A 435 -8.36 -14.69 -3.91
C PHE A 435 -7.74 -14.15 -5.19
N GLY A 436 -8.48 -13.31 -5.92
CA GLY A 436 -8.04 -12.97 -7.27
C GLY A 436 -9.17 -13.00 -8.27
N PHE A 437 -8.84 -12.62 -9.50
CA PHE A 437 -9.51 -13.14 -10.67
C PHE A 437 -8.55 -14.05 -11.45
N PRO A 438 -9.06 -15.09 -12.13
CA PRO A 438 -8.24 -15.86 -13.06
C PRO A 438 -7.72 -14.98 -14.19
N SER A 439 -6.55 -15.30 -14.77
CA SER A 439 -6.01 -14.59 -15.92
C SER A 439 -7.02 -14.56 -17.08
N PHE A 440 -7.13 -13.39 -17.73
CA PHE A 440 -8.06 -13.19 -18.84
C PHE A 440 -7.66 -13.96 -20.11
N ASP A 441 -6.42 -14.43 -20.21
CA ASP A 441 -5.91 -15.15 -21.37
C ASP A 441 -6.08 -16.67 -21.28
N GLY A 442 -6.69 -17.18 -20.20
CA GLY A 442 -6.95 -18.60 -20.00
C GLY A 442 -5.70 -19.44 -19.74
N SER A 443 -4.56 -18.79 -19.46
CA SER A 443 -3.41 -19.46 -18.87
C SER A 443 -3.77 -19.95 -17.44
N PRO A 444 -3.14 -21.01 -16.93
CA PRO A 444 -3.38 -21.49 -15.57
C PRO A 444 -2.84 -20.54 -14.47
N GLU A 445 -2.36 -19.34 -14.82
CA GLU A 445 -1.73 -18.39 -13.92
C GLU A 445 -2.79 -17.51 -13.25
N TYR A 446 -2.82 -17.51 -11.91
CA TYR A 446 -3.59 -16.54 -11.13
C TYR A 446 -2.73 -15.31 -10.90
N MET A 447 -3.12 -14.20 -11.53
CA MET A 447 -2.51 -12.90 -11.30
C MET A 447 -3.18 -12.29 -10.06
N GLY A 448 -2.40 -11.93 -9.03
CA GLY A 448 -2.93 -11.15 -7.90
C GLY A 448 -3.71 -9.90 -8.36
N TRP A 449 -4.53 -9.33 -7.49
CA TRP A 449 -5.35 -8.16 -7.83
C TRP A 449 -4.51 -6.89 -8.01
N THR A 450 -4.78 -6.14 -9.09
CA THR A 450 -4.25 -4.79 -9.36
C THR A 450 -5.37 -3.86 -9.90
N HIS A 451 -6.23 -3.26 -9.06
CA HIS A 451 -7.15 -2.21 -9.54
C HIS A 451 -7.72 -1.30 -8.43
N THR A 452 -7.82 0.02 -8.69
CA THR A 452 -8.64 1.00 -7.95
C THR A 452 -9.73 1.59 -8.83
N VAL A 453 -10.87 1.98 -8.25
CA VAL A 453 -12.01 2.47 -9.04
C VAL A 453 -11.81 3.91 -9.54
N ASP A 454 -12.15 4.10 -10.82
CA ASP A 454 -12.09 5.35 -11.60
C ASP A 454 -10.67 5.87 -11.96
N ALA A 455 -10.04 5.14 -12.91
CA ALA A 455 -8.95 5.59 -13.79
C ALA A 455 -7.49 5.52 -13.28
N GLY A 456 -7.15 4.53 -12.46
CA GLY A 456 -5.73 4.20 -12.22
C GLY A 456 -5.52 2.88 -11.49
N PHE A 457 -4.36 2.26 -11.72
CA PHE A 457 -3.78 1.25 -10.85
C PHE A 457 -3.23 1.97 -9.60
N PHE A 458 -3.24 1.32 -8.43
CA PHE A 458 -2.20 1.63 -7.45
C PHE A 458 -0.87 1.50 -8.17
N GLU A 459 0.09 2.37 -7.93
CA GLU A 459 1.46 2.06 -8.28
C GLU A 459 2.10 1.19 -7.21
N GLN A 460 1.75 1.46 -5.94
CA GLN A 460 2.33 0.78 -4.81
C GLN A 460 1.30 0.58 -3.70
N VAL A 461 1.18 -0.64 -3.19
CA VAL A 461 0.55 -0.91 -1.89
C VAL A 461 1.59 -0.67 -0.80
N SER A 462 1.26 0.15 0.20
CA SER A 462 2.17 0.53 1.28
C SER A 462 1.72 0.05 2.65
N ARG A 463 0.41 -0.22 2.84
CA ARG A 463 -0.11 -0.72 4.10
C ARG A 463 -1.34 -1.61 3.91
N LEU A 464 -1.45 -2.62 4.76
CA LEU A 464 -2.61 -3.48 4.89
C LEU A 464 -3.09 -3.45 6.34
N ALA A 465 -4.41 -3.42 6.53
CA ALA A 465 -5.04 -3.58 7.83
C ALA A 465 -6.36 -4.34 7.66
N PHE A 466 -6.73 -5.19 8.61
CA PHE A 466 -8.07 -5.75 8.63
C PHE A 466 -9.06 -4.79 9.23
N THR A 467 -10.28 -4.86 8.74
CA THR A 467 -11.41 -4.21 9.38
C THR A 467 -12.12 -5.15 10.35
N SER A 468 -12.82 -4.58 11.32
CA SER A 468 -13.67 -5.29 12.28
C SER A 468 -14.76 -6.15 11.63
N ASP A 469 -15.21 -5.81 10.42
CA ASP A 469 -16.11 -6.63 9.60
C ASP A 469 -15.40 -7.70 8.75
N GLY A 470 -14.11 -7.94 9.00
CA GLY A 470 -13.34 -9.03 8.40
C GLY A 470 -12.88 -8.76 6.96
N ASN A 471 -12.98 -7.51 6.49
CA ASN A 471 -12.52 -7.07 5.18
C ASN A 471 -11.09 -6.50 5.26
N LEU A 472 -10.50 -6.17 4.12
CA LEU A 472 -9.14 -5.63 4.03
C LEU A 472 -9.18 -4.14 3.69
N LEU A 473 -8.55 -3.30 4.51
CA LEU A 473 -8.16 -1.93 4.14
C LEU A 473 -6.76 -1.95 3.54
N VAL A 474 -6.63 -1.26 2.41
CA VAL A 474 -5.41 -1.15 1.63
C VAL A 474 -5.10 0.33 1.49
N LEU A 475 -3.93 0.72 1.97
CA LEU A 475 -3.33 2.02 1.68
C LEU A 475 -2.34 1.82 0.54
N GLY A 476 -2.46 2.66 -0.48
CA GLY A 476 -1.50 2.69 -1.56
C GLY A 476 -1.43 4.05 -2.21
N THR A 477 -0.49 4.18 -3.14
CA THR A 477 -0.24 5.43 -3.85
C THR A 477 -0.21 5.24 -5.36
N THR A 478 -0.47 6.31 -6.10
CA THR A 478 -0.36 6.37 -7.57
C THR A 478 0.33 7.67 -7.94
N ARG A 479 1.38 7.63 -8.76
CA ARG A 479 1.87 8.79 -9.52
C ARG A 479 1.12 8.89 -10.84
N LEU A 480 0.81 10.13 -11.23
CA LEU A 480 0.25 10.41 -12.55
C LEU A 480 1.35 11.08 -13.37
N TYR A 481 1.77 10.42 -14.46
CA TYR A 481 2.84 10.90 -15.35
C TYR A 481 2.37 11.92 -16.40
N VAL A 482 1.10 12.35 -16.37
CA VAL A 482 0.56 13.30 -17.35
C VAL A 482 0.67 14.73 -16.80
N GLU A 483 1.55 15.48 -17.46
CA GLU A 483 1.88 16.90 -17.33
C GLU A 483 2.67 17.35 -16.09
N LEU A 484 2.48 16.80 -14.88
CA LEU A 484 3.38 17.04 -13.72
C LEU A 484 3.33 15.87 -12.71
N PRO A 485 4.47 15.38 -12.15
CA PRO A 485 4.46 14.23 -11.26
C PRO A 485 3.89 14.61 -9.88
N PHE A 486 2.68 14.12 -9.58
CA PHE A 486 2.15 14.15 -8.21
C PHE A 486 1.65 12.77 -7.80
N GLU A 487 1.77 12.49 -6.50
CA GLU A 487 1.40 11.20 -5.88
C GLU A 487 0.07 11.35 -5.14
N ARG A 488 -0.94 10.54 -5.48
CA ARG A 488 -2.21 10.46 -4.75
C ARG A 488 -2.19 9.28 -3.79
N GLN A 489 -2.78 9.45 -2.62
CA GLN A 489 -3.04 8.36 -1.68
C GLN A 489 -4.48 7.90 -1.78
N TYR A 490 -4.66 6.59 -1.75
CA TYR A 490 -5.97 5.96 -1.75
C TYR A 490 -6.08 5.00 -0.58
N ILE A 491 -7.25 5.03 0.07
CA ILE A 491 -7.68 3.94 0.93
C ILE A 491 -8.73 3.16 0.16
N SER A 492 -8.49 1.88 -0.06
CA SER A 492 -9.46 0.99 -0.67
C SER A 492 -9.83 -0.12 0.30
N LYS A 493 -11.09 -0.57 0.21
CA LYS A 493 -11.59 -1.69 1.00
C LYS A 493 -11.87 -2.86 0.08
N TYR A 494 -11.41 -4.05 0.44
CA TYR A 494 -11.57 -5.28 -0.33
C TYR A 494 -12.24 -6.37 0.50
N LEU A 495 -13.05 -7.18 -0.17
CA LEU A 495 -13.66 -8.38 0.39
C LEU A 495 -12.60 -9.46 0.62
N LEU A 496 -12.79 -10.30 1.65
CA LEU A 496 -11.91 -11.40 1.98
C LEU A 496 -12.60 -12.76 2.01
#